data_AF-A0A0E0JGI2-F1
#
_entry.id   AF-A0A0E0JGI2-F1
#
_cell.length_a   1.000
_cell.length_b   1.000
_cell.length_c   1.000
_cell.angle_alpha   90.00
_cell.angle_beta   90.00
_cell.angle_gamma   90.00
#
_symmetry.space_group_name_H-M   'P 1'
#
loop_
_entity.id
_entity.type
_entity.pdbx_description
1 polymer ?
#
loop_
_entity_poly.entity_id
_entity_poly.type
_entity_poly.pdbx_seq_one_letter_code
_entity_poly.pdbx_strand_id
1 'polypeptide(L)'
;MAKHKLQLEDLSQTCRRNHYCVRCVHAFCSHCCDDHHFVPLGSHIVIPIAGVDAATGKPVIPAHYPRRPDLPITDFVVDLINAEDYAEELPRDAYCMYCFMAFSTALCHHHYTCATDCVLRIVDRHGSHCVRCTGDEPWFPHMESVLGDPVAVEEEDDEVVVMLLPVLRRSSPTACVHCGGEVPKPMRRSVLCSPACDAAHQLEVAQRRERRDAVLAAHRLAKLHVDAV
;
A
#
# COMPACT_ATOMS: atom_id res chain seq x y z
N MET A 1 -7.09 11.67 -4.77
CA MET A 1 -7.73 10.63 -3.93
C MET A 1 -6.67 9.75 -3.27
N ALA A 2 -5.68 9.25 -4.04
CA ALA A 2 -4.55 8.46 -3.54
C ALA A 2 -3.94 8.96 -2.23
N LYS A 3 -3.46 10.22 -2.20
CA LYS A 3 -2.82 10.77 -1.01
C LYS A 3 -3.72 10.74 0.23
N HIS A 4 -5.00 11.11 0.10
CA HIS A 4 -5.93 11.14 1.25
C HIS A 4 -6.27 9.74 1.77
N LYS A 5 -6.30 8.74 0.88
CA LYS A 5 -6.52 7.34 1.24
C LYS A 5 -5.32 6.77 1.98
N LEU A 6 -4.11 7.02 1.51
CA LEU A 6 -2.87 6.61 2.19
C LEU A 6 -2.81 7.09 3.65
N GLN A 7 -3.22 8.33 3.93
CA GLN A 7 -3.21 8.87 5.30
C GLN A 7 -4.15 8.15 6.28
N LEU A 8 -5.14 7.42 5.75
CA LEU A 8 -6.14 6.68 6.50
C LEU A 8 -5.93 5.16 6.42
N GLU A 9 -5.09 4.70 5.49
CA GLU A 9 -4.83 3.29 5.22
C GLU A 9 -4.26 2.59 6.44
N ASP A 10 -4.77 1.43 6.83
CA ASP A 10 -4.18 0.68 7.94
C ASP A 10 -2.98 -0.14 7.42
N LEU A 11 -1.79 0.44 7.55
CA LEU A 11 -0.53 -0.14 7.09
C LEU A 11 0.02 -1.21 8.04
N SER A 12 -0.60 -1.39 9.21
CA SER A 12 -0.27 -2.47 10.15
C SER A 12 -0.88 -3.82 9.75
N GLN A 13 -1.86 -3.79 8.84
CA GLN A 13 -2.48 -5.00 8.34
C GLN A 13 -1.55 -5.78 7.43
N THR A 14 -1.82 -7.08 7.37
CA THR A 14 -1.15 -8.01 6.47
C THR A 14 -2.05 -8.33 5.27
N CYS A 15 -1.44 -8.95 4.28
CA CYS A 15 -2.11 -9.65 3.21
C CYS A 15 -1.89 -11.15 3.41
N ARG A 16 -2.96 -11.92 3.19
CA ARG A 16 -2.93 -13.38 3.24
C ARG A 16 -3.69 -13.92 2.05
N ARG A 17 -3.27 -15.08 1.53
CA ARG A 17 -4.10 -15.78 0.55
C ARG A 17 -5.42 -16.16 1.23
N ASN A 18 -6.53 -15.85 0.58
CA ASN A 18 -7.86 -16.14 1.11
C ASN A 18 -8.86 -16.45 -0.01
N HIS A 19 -8.39 -16.55 -1.25
CA HIS A 19 -9.18 -16.95 -2.41
C HIS A 19 -8.34 -17.84 -3.32
N TYR A 20 -8.99 -18.77 -4.01
CA TYR A 20 -8.38 -19.63 -5.02
C TYR A 20 -9.13 -19.51 -6.33
N CYS A 21 -8.44 -19.28 -7.45
CA CYS A 21 -9.05 -19.25 -8.77
C CYS A 21 -8.78 -20.56 -9.47
N VAL A 22 -9.83 -21.32 -9.76
CA VAL A 22 -9.74 -22.62 -10.44
C VAL A 22 -9.13 -22.49 -11.83
N ARG A 23 -9.39 -21.38 -12.52
CA ARG A 23 -8.89 -21.14 -13.88
C ARG A 23 -7.44 -20.66 -13.91
N CYS A 24 -7.02 -19.89 -12.93
CA CYS A 24 -5.62 -19.43 -12.80
C CYS A 24 -4.74 -20.49 -12.15
N VAL A 25 -5.34 -21.46 -11.44
CA VAL A 25 -4.64 -22.48 -10.66
C VAL A 25 -3.69 -21.82 -9.66
N HIS A 26 -4.19 -20.78 -8.97
CA HIS A 26 -3.40 -20.04 -8.01
C HIS A 26 -4.24 -19.40 -6.91
N ALA A 27 -3.65 -19.31 -5.72
CA ALA A 27 -4.23 -18.65 -4.56
C ALA A 27 -3.77 -17.18 -4.45
N PHE A 28 -4.67 -16.32 -3.95
CA PHE A 28 -4.43 -14.88 -3.87
C PHE A 28 -5.17 -14.24 -2.71
N CYS A 29 -4.80 -12.99 -2.44
CA CYS A 29 -5.47 -12.12 -1.49
C CYS A 29 -6.66 -11.41 -2.16
N SER A 30 -7.78 -11.32 -1.44
CA SER A 30 -9.02 -10.64 -1.88
C SER A 30 -8.77 -9.21 -2.36
N HIS A 31 -7.81 -8.51 -1.76
CA HIS A 31 -7.45 -7.14 -2.12
C HIS A 31 -6.99 -6.99 -3.58
N CYS A 32 -6.46 -8.05 -4.19
CA CYS A 32 -5.68 -7.94 -5.43
C CYS A 32 -6.42 -8.50 -6.65
N CYS A 33 -7.48 -9.29 -6.46
CA CYS A 33 -8.09 -10.03 -7.57
C CYS A 33 -9.57 -9.77 -7.80
N ASP A 34 -10.22 -8.88 -7.04
CA ASP A 34 -11.59 -8.46 -7.34
C ASP A 34 -11.69 -7.88 -8.76
N ASP A 35 -10.74 -7.01 -9.16
CA ASP A 35 -10.77 -6.35 -10.47
C ASP A 35 -10.61 -7.32 -11.66
N HIS A 36 -9.68 -8.28 -11.59
CA HIS A 36 -9.51 -9.27 -12.67
C HIS A 36 -10.73 -10.18 -12.87
N HIS A 37 -11.47 -10.44 -11.79
CA HIS A 37 -12.71 -11.22 -11.84
C HIS A 37 -13.96 -10.36 -12.13
N PHE A 38 -13.82 -9.04 -12.13
CA PHE A 38 -14.87 -8.08 -12.45
C PHE A 38 -14.97 -7.77 -13.96
N VAL A 39 -13.89 -7.94 -14.73
CA VAL A 39 -13.87 -7.62 -16.18
C VAL A 39 -14.70 -8.64 -17.01
N PRO A 40 -15.47 -8.21 -18.03
CA PRO A 40 -16.51 -9.04 -18.67
C PRO A 40 -16.02 -10.21 -19.53
N LEU A 41 -14.71 -10.41 -19.68
CA LEU A 41 -14.15 -11.35 -20.66
C LEU A 41 -13.97 -12.79 -20.14
N GLY A 42 -14.38 -13.07 -18.90
CA GLY A 42 -14.55 -14.42 -18.41
C GLY A 42 -14.73 -14.46 -16.89
N SER A 43 -15.90 -14.87 -16.41
CA SER A 43 -16.14 -15.10 -14.98
C SER A 43 -15.32 -16.30 -14.51
N HIS A 44 -14.21 -16.04 -13.82
CA HIS A 44 -13.43 -17.11 -13.21
C HIS A 44 -14.17 -17.66 -12.00
N ILE A 45 -14.09 -18.97 -11.79
CA ILE A 45 -14.59 -19.61 -10.58
C ILE A 45 -13.57 -19.36 -9.48
N VAL A 46 -13.94 -18.48 -8.56
CA VAL A 46 -13.12 -18.10 -7.41
C VAL A 46 -13.73 -18.67 -6.15
N ILE A 47 -12.97 -19.47 -5.43
CA ILE A 47 -13.36 -20.14 -4.18
C ILE A 47 -12.81 -19.33 -3.01
N PRO A 48 -13.66 -18.72 -2.17
CA PRO A 48 -13.20 -18.06 -0.95
C PRO A 48 -12.75 -19.12 0.07
N ILE A 49 -11.61 -18.89 0.70
CA ILE A 49 -11.04 -19.72 1.75
C ILE A 49 -11.22 -18.98 3.07
N ALA A 50 -12.08 -19.53 3.94
CA ALA A 50 -12.51 -18.85 5.16
C ALA A 50 -11.36 -18.63 6.18
N GLY A 51 -10.31 -19.44 6.06
CA GLY A 51 -9.12 -19.38 6.90
C GLY A 51 -8.37 -20.69 6.85
N VAL A 52 -7.48 -20.87 7.82
CA VAL A 52 -6.75 -22.11 8.04
C VAL A 52 -7.27 -22.75 9.32
N ASP A 53 -7.58 -24.04 9.25
CA ASP A 53 -7.99 -24.82 10.40
C ASP A 53 -6.80 -24.98 11.37
N ALA A 54 -6.98 -24.55 12.61
CA ALA A 54 -5.89 -24.49 13.59
C ALA A 54 -5.37 -25.88 14.01
N ALA A 55 -6.17 -26.94 13.87
CA ALA A 55 -5.77 -28.29 14.27
C ALA A 55 -4.96 -29.00 13.17
N THR A 56 -5.29 -28.74 11.91
CA THR A 56 -4.70 -29.43 10.75
C THR A 56 -3.71 -28.57 9.96
N GLY A 57 -3.73 -27.25 10.15
CA GLY A 57 -2.96 -26.30 9.35
C GLY A 57 -3.45 -26.21 7.89
N LYS A 58 -4.60 -26.80 7.56
CA LYS A 58 -5.14 -26.84 6.20
C LYS A 58 -6.14 -25.73 5.94
N PRO A 59 -6.29 -25.27 4.69
CA PRO A 59 -7.33 -24.31 4.34
C PRO A 59 -8.73 -24.88 4.63
N VAL A 60 -9.63 -24.02 5.12
CA VAL A 60 -11.05 -24.34 5.30
C VAL A 60 -11.74 -24.15 3.95
N ILE A 61 -11.88 -25.25 3.22
CA ILE A 61 -12.44 -25.28 1.86
C ILE A 61 -13.97 -25.48 1.93
N PRO A 62 -14.77 -24.66 1.23
CA PRO A 62 -16.22 -24.87 1.16
C PRO A 62 -16.56 -26.16 0.42
N ALA A 63 -17.66 -26.81 0.80
CA ALA A 63 -18.07 -28.08 0.18
C ALA A 63 -18.51 -27.94 -1.29
N HIS A 64 -19.01 -26.77 -1.69
CA HIS A 64 -19.58 -26.53 -3.01
C HIS A 64 -18.99 -25.30 -3.67
N TYR A 65 -18.99 -25.28 -5.00
CA TYR A 65 -18.54 -24.11 -5.74
C TYR A 65 -19.41 -22.88 -5.43
N PRO A 66 -18.81 -21.67 -5.35
CA PRO A 66 -19.56 -20.46 -5.12
C PRO A 66 -20.64 -20.24 -6.18
N ARG A 67 -21.84 -19.84 -5.72
CA ARG A 67 -23.06 -19.67 -6.54
C ARG A 67 -23.58 -20.95 -7.19
N ARG A 68 -23.03 -22.13 -6.87
CA ARG A 68 -23.44 -23.44 -7.37
C ARG A 68 -23.55 -24.45 -6.23
N PRO A 69 -24.56 -24.31 -5.34
CA PRO A 69 -24.72 -25.19 -4.17
C PRO A 69 -25.05 -26.64 -4.55
N ASP A 70 -25.42 -26.88 -5.81
CA ASP A 70 -25.67 -28.21 -6.41
C ASP A 70 -24.38 -28.94 -6.80
N LEU A 71 -23.25 -28.23 -6.89
CA LEU A 71 -22.02 -28.76 -7.46
C LEU A 71 -20.91 -28.81 -6.39
N PRO A 72 -20.57 -30.01 -5.87
CA PRO A 72 -19.48 -30.14 -4.92
C PRO A 72 -18.14 -29.79 -5.56
N ILE A 73 -17.22 -29.26 -4.76
CA ILE A 73 -15.84 -29.06 -5.20
C ILE A 73 -15.20 -30.43 -5.36
N THR A 74 -14.54 -30.66 -6.49
CA THR A 74 -13.93 -31.96 -6.80
C THR A 74 -12.65 -32.16 -5.99
N ASP A 75 -12.33 -33.41 -5.67
CA ASP A 75 -11.09 -33.77 -4.95
C ASP A 75 -9.84 -33.20 -5.64
N PHE A 76 -9.82 -33.22 -6.97
CA PHE A 76 -8.75 -32.59 -7.75
C PHE A 76 -8.54 -31.10 -7.43
N VAL A 77 -9.63 -30.33 -7.30
CA VAL A 77 -9.53 -28.90 -6.94
C VAL A 77 -9.17 -28.72 -5.47
N VAL A 78 -9.67 -29.59 -4.60
CA VAL A 78 -9.29 -29.62 -3.18
C VAL A 78 -7.78 -29.85 -3.02
N ASP A 79 -7.20 -30.79 -3.76
CA ASP A 79 -5.76 -31.07 -3.71
C ASP A 79 -4.93 -29.88 -4.18
N LEU A 80 -5.35 -29.20 -5.25
CA LEU A 80 -4.68 -27.98 -5.71
C LEU A 80 -4.76 -26.85 -4.69
N ILE A 81 -5.91 -26.66 -4.04
CA ILE A 81 -6.04 -25.68 -2.95
C ILE A 81 -5.11 -26.06 -1.80
N ASN A 82 -5.06 -27.33 -1.38
CA ASN A 82 -4.19 -27.77 -0.30
C ASN A 82 -2.68 -27.61 -0.58
N ALA A 83 -2.29 -27.43 -1.85
CA ALA A 83 -0.90 -27.21 -2.24
C ALA A 83 -0.43 -25.75 -2.06
N GLU A 84 -1.35 -24.81 -1.84
CA GLU A 84 -1.06 -23.39 -1.67
C GLU A 84 -0.93 -23.01 -0.19
N ASP A 85 -0.15 -21.96 0.10
CA ASP A 85 0.01 -21.46 1.47
C ASP A 85 -1.01 -20.35 1.80
N TYR A 86 -1.94 -20.69 2.69
CA TYR A 86 -2.97 -19.81 3.24
C TYR A 86 -2.67 -19.33 4.66
N ALA A 87 -1.62 -19.83 5.30
CA ALA A 87 -1.29 -19.50 6.69
C ALA A 87 -0.38 -18.27 6.76
N GLU A 88 0.50 -18.11 5.77
CA GLU A 88 1.47 -17.02 5.74
C GLU A 88 0.79 -15.64 5.60
N GLU A 89 1.00 -14.80 6.60
CA GLU A 89 0.63 -13.39 6.59
C GLU A 89 1.83 -12.53 6.19
N LEU A 90 1.68 -11.78 5.10
CA LEU A 90 2.73 -10.95 4.54
C LEU A 90 2.44 -9.46 4.78
N PRO A 91 3.44 -8.65 5.15
CA PRO A 91 3.23 -7.23 5.41
C PRO A 91 2.80 -6.50 4.14
N ARG A 92 2.01 -5.43 4.34
CA ARG A 92 1.69 -4.48 3.27
C ARG A 92 2.84 -3.51 3.05
N ASP A 93 3.83 -3.97 2.30
CA ASP A 93 5.08 -3.28 1.98
C ASP A 93 4.98 -2.34 0.76
N ALA A 94 3.79 -2.15 0.21
CA ALA A 94 3.55 -1.19 -0.86
C ALA A 94 2.15 -0.57 -0.83
N TYR A 95 2.01 0.56 -1.51
CA TYR A 95 0.73 1.23 -1.75
C TYR A 95 0.61 1.65 -3.20
N CYS A 96 -0.49 1.28 -3.85
CA CYS A 96 -0.77 1.69 -5.22
C CYS A 96 -1.64 2.95 -5.23
N MET A 97 -1.14 4.01 -5.87
CA MET A 97 -1.89 5.24 -6.07
C MET A 97 -3.06 5.11 -7.02
N TYR A 98 -3.10 4.10 -7.88
CA TYR A 98 -4.23 3.90 -8.80
C TYR A 98 -5.36 3.11 -8.12
N CYS A 99 -5.01 2.01 -7.45
CA CYS A 99 -5.95 1.19 -6.69
C CYS A 99 -6.37 1.82 -5.34
N PHE A 100 -5.60 2.79 -4.85
CA PHE A 100 -5.77 3.44 -3.55
C PHE A 100 -5.75 2.48 -2.35
N MET A 101 -4.91 1.44 -2.41
CA MET A 101 -4.81 0.41 -1.38
C MET A 101 -3.37 -0.01 -1.12
N ALA A 102 -3.10 -0.37 0.15
CA ALA A 102 -1.86 -1.00 0.53
C ALA A 102 -1.90 -2.52 0.31
N PHE A 103 -0.79 -3.10 -0.10
CA PHE A 103 -0.68 -4.51 -0.48
C PHE A 103 0.72 -5.06 -0.22
N SER A 104 0.85 -6.38 -0.23
CA SER A 104 2.14 -7.08 -0.17
C SER A 104 2.65 -7.33 -1.58
N THR A 105 3.84 -6.83 -1.92
CA THR A 105 4.46 -7.06 -3.24
C THR A 105 4.90 -8.50 -3.46
N ALA A 106 5.13 -9.25 -2.39
CA ALA A 106 5.45 -10.67 -2.45
C ALA A 106 4.20 -11.55 -2.74
N LEU A 107 3.02 -11.10 -2.28
CA LEU A 107 1.78 -11.86 -2.43
C LEU A 107 0.93 -11.41 -3.62
N CYS A 108 0.85 -10.11 -3.79
CA CYS A 108 -0.02 -9.49 -4.76
C CYS A 108 0.82 -9.11 -5.96
N HIS A 109 0.69 -9.91 -7.01
CA HIS A 109 1.07 -9.49 -8.35
C HIS A 109 0.15 -8.33 -8.72
N HIS A 110 0.66 -7.10 -8.52
CA HIS A 110 0.00 -5.89 -8.94
C HIS A 110 -0.24 -5.99 -10.45
N HIS A 111 -1.49 -5.81 -10.89
CA HIS A 111 -1.88 -6.04 -12.29
C HIS A 111 -0.94 -5.29 -13.23
N TYR A 112 -0.56 -5.94 -14.33
CA TYR A 112 0.17 -5.34 -15.46
C TYR A 112 -0.50 -4.07 -16.05
N THR A 113 -1.71 -3.72 -15.60
CA THR A 113 -2.46 -2.52 -15.99
C THR A 113 -2.03 -1.26 -15.24
N CYS A 114 -1.45 -1.40 -14.04
CA CYS A 114 -0.97 -0.26 -13.27
C CYS A 114 0.53 -0.13 -13.50
N ALA A 115 0.97 1.04 -13.94
CA ALA A 115 2.38 1.29 -14.17
C ALA A 115 3.15 1.28 -12.84
N THR A 116 4.40 0.84 -12.88
CA THR A 116 5.28 0.72 -11.70
C THR A 116 5.52 2.06 -11.02
N ASP A 117 5.43 3.15 -11.77
CA ASP A 117 5.48 4.54 -11.29
C ASP A 117 4.28 4.94 -10.41
N CYS A 118 3.28 4.07 -10.27
CA CYS A 118 2.12 4.31 -9.40
C CYS A 118 2.25 3.63 -8.01
N VAL A 119 3.36 2.94 -7.75
CA VAL A 119 3.55 2.14 -6.53
C VAL A 119 4.58 2.78 -5.61
N LEU A 120 4.17 3.08 -4.38
CA LEU A 120 5.04 3.54 -3.32
C LEU A 120 5.48 2.33 -2.49
N ARG A 121 6.80 2.16 -2.29
CA ARG A 121 7.34 1.15 -1.37
C ARG A 121 7.24 1.67 0.06
N ILE A 122 6.70 0.85 0.95
CA ILE A 122 6.49 1.16 2.36
C ILE A 122 7.39 0.26 3.20
N VAL A 123 8.10 0.88 4.14
CA VAL A 123 8.94 0.21 5.12
C VAL A 123 8.55 0.63 6.53
N ASP A 124 8.68 -0.26 7.50
CA ASP A 124 8.60 0.13 8.91
C ASP A 124 9.96 0.66 9.38
N ARG A 125 9.97 1.84 9.99
CA ARG A 125 11.14 2.39 10.67
C ARG A 125 10.74 2.89 12.04
N HIS A 126 11.17 2.17 13.08
CA HIS A 126 10.89 2.50 14.48
C HIS A 126 9.39 2.67 14.78
N GLY A 127 8.53 1.82 14.19
CA GLY A 127 7.08 1.87 14.37
C GLY A 127 6.38 2.96 13.56
N SER A 128 7.09 3.61 12.64
CA SER A 128 6.52 4.55 11.66
C SER A 128 6.62 3.96 10.26
N HIS A 129 5.49 3.90 9.56
CA HIS A 129 5.46 3.53 8.15
C HIS A 129 6.01 4.66 7.30
N CYS A 130 7.12 4.39 6.63
CA CYS A 130 7.83 5.33 5.78
C CYS A 130 7.73 4.91 4.33
N VAL A 131 7.58 5.90 3.45
CA VAL A 131 7.72 5.72 2.01
C VAL A 131 9.19 5.88 1.67
N ARG A 132 9.69 4.90 0.91
CA ARG A 132 11.01 4.94 0.29
C ARG A 132 10.95 5.87 -0.94
N CYS A 133 11.83 6.87 -1.00
CA CYS A 133 11.77 7.95 -1.97
C CYS A 133 13.16 8.45 -2.37
N THR A 134 13.52 8.44 -3.65
CA THR A 134 14.72 9.09 -4.18
C THR A 134 14.52 10.59 -4.38
N GLY A 135 13.26 11.02 -4.56
CA GLY A 135 12.87 12.40 -4.84
C GLY A 135 12.63 12.67 -6.33
N ASP A 136 13.09 11.77 -7.20
CA ASP A 136 12.94 11.86 -8.65
C ASP A 136 11.75 11.05 -9.18
N GLU A 137 11.03 10.35 -8.30
CA GLU A 137 9.90 9.55 -8.74
C GLU A 137 8.76 10.42 -9.31
N PRO A 138 8.14 10.01 -10.44
CA PRO A 138 7.05 10.78 -11.07
C PRO A 138 5.87 11.05 -10.13
N TRP A 139 5.65 10.17 -9.16
CA TRP A 139 4.59 10.28 -8.18
C TRP A 139 4.89 11.25 -7.03
N PHE A 140 6.17 11.60 -6.80
CA PHE A 140 6.58 12.31 -5.60
C PHE A 140 5.93 13.69 -5.45
N PRO A 141 5.86 14.55 -6.49
CA PRO A 141 5.17 15.85 -6.37
C PRO A 141 3.68 15.72 -6.02
N HIS A 142 3.04 14.60 -6.36
CA HIS A 142 1.64 14.36 -6.00
C HIS A 142 1.47 13.98 -4.52
N MET A 143 2.46 13.27 -3.96
CA MET A 143 2.39 12.65 -2.65
C MET A 143 3.07 13.46 -1.54
N GLU A 144 3.96 14.40 -1.88
CA GLU A 144 4.73 15.18 -0.89
C GLU A 144 3.87 15.80 0.24
N SER A 145 2.63 16.20 -0.07
CA SER A 145 1.76 16.85 0.92
C SER A 145 1.41 15.95 2.11
N VAL A 146 1.48 14.63 1.93
CA VAL A 146 1.15 13.61 2.93
C VAL A 146 2.38 12.87 3.46
N LEU A 147 3.59 13.34 3.14
CA LEU A 147 4.86 12.77 3.58
C LEU A 147 5.60 13.75 4.50
N GLY A 148 6.14 13.26 5.61
CA GLY A 148 6.87 14.08 6.58
C GLY A 148 8.30 14.41 6.17
N ASP A 149 9.06 14.91 7.14
CA ASP A 149 10.50 15.13 6.99
C ASP A 149 11.27 13.80 6.96
N PRO A 150 12.43 13.72 6.28
CA PRO A 150 13.23 12.50 6.23
C PRO A 150 13.63 12.06 7.64
N VAL A 151 13.35 10.80 7.97
CA VAL A 151 13.81 10.18 9.23
C VAL A 151 15.11 9.42 9.05
N ALA A 152 15.44 9.08 7.80
CA ALA A 152 16.71 8.49 7.41
C ALA A 152 17.02 8.86 5.96
N VAL A 153 18.32 8.88 5.65
CA VAL A 153 18.87 8.90 4.30
C VAL A 153 19.80 7.71 4.21
N GLU A 154 19.55 6.83 3.24
CA GLU A 154 20.25 5.56 3.06
C GLU A 154 20.83 5.51 1.65
N GLU A 155 21.98 4.85 1.48
CA GLU A 155 22.53 4.52 0.16
C GLU A 155 22.22 3.06 -0.15
N GLU A 156 21.73 2.80 -1.36
CA GLU A 156 21.62 1.44 -1.89
C GLU A 156 22.82 1.07 -2.76
N ASP A 157 22.87 -0.21 -3.18
CA ASP A 157 24.00 -0.84 -3.88
C ASP A 157 24.51 -0.07 -5.12
N ASP A 158 23.66 0.76 -5.75
CA ASP A 158 24.00 1.60 -6.92
C ASP A 158 24.32 3.07 -6.53
N GLU A 159 24.69 3.33 -5.28
CA GLU A 159 24.88 4.68 -4.69
C GLU A 159 23.63 5.58 -4.77
N VAL A 160 22.47 4.97 -4.96
CA VAL A 160 21.20 5.68 -5.02
C VAL A 160 20.84 6.13 -3.61
N VAL A 161 20.87 7.44 -3.41
CA VAL A 161 20.49 8.08 -2.14
C VAL A 161 18.99 8.07 -1.99
N VAL A 162 18.50 7.49 -0.90
CA VAL A 162 17.08 7.30 -0.66
C VAL A 162 16.68 7.82 0.69
N MET A 163 15.60 8.60 0.69
CA MET A 163 14.95 9.11 1.88
C MET A 163 13.87 8.15 2.35
N LEU A 164 13.79 7.97 3.67
CA LEU A 164 12.63 7.40 4.32
C LEU A 164 11.74 8.53 4.82
N LEU A 165 10.57 8.70 4.18
CA LEU A 165 9.63 9.78 4.47
C LEU A 165 8.40 9.20 5.19
N PRO A 166 8.14 9.57 6.45
CA PRO A 166 7.02 9.01 7.21
C PRO A 166 5.69 9.43 6.60
N VAL A 167 4.73 8.50 6.54
CA VAL A 167 3.37 8.79 6.09
C VAL A 167 2.64 9.60 7.17
N LEU A 168 2.22 10.81 6.85
CA LEU A 168 1.49 11.68 7.77
C LEU A 168 0.05 11.18 7.95
N ARG A 169 -0.21 10.57 9.11
CA ARG A 169 -1.50 9.99 9.45
C ARG A 169 -2.57 11.04 9.66
N ARG A 170 -3.78 10.74 9.21
CA ARG A 170 -4.98 11.52 9.48
C ARG A 170 -5.87 10.74 10.44
N SER A 171 -6.37 11.40 11.48
CA SER A 171 -7.17 10.73 12.51
C SER A 171 -8.53 10.25 12.01
N SER A 172 -9.14 10.95 11.05
CA SER A 172 -10.43 10.55 10.48
C SER A 172 -10.67 11.11 9.07
N PRO A 173 -11.62 10.55 8.30
CA PRO A 173 -12.01 11.10 6.99
C PRO A 173 -12.60 12.51 7.03
N THR A 174 -12.98 13.01 8.22
CA THR A 174 -13.59 14.33 8.42
C THR A 174 -12.69 15.31 9.17
N ALA A 175 -11.49 14.90 9.61
CA ALA A 175 -10.56 15.79 10.32
C ALA A 175 -9.73 16.63 9.35
N CYS A 176 -9.49 17.91 9.63
CA CYS A 176 -8.62 18.76 8.82
C CYS A 176 -7.18 18.24 8.87
N VAL A 177 -6.52 18.08 7.71
CA VAL A 177 -5.14 17.57 7.67
C VAL A 177 -4.12 18.53 8.27
N HIS A 178 -4.48 19.80 8.46
CA HIS A 178 -3.60 20.80 9.05
C HIS A 178 -3.85 20.97 10.56
N CYS A 179 -5.09 21.31 10.96
CA CYS A 179 -5.39 21.64 12.35
C CYS A 179 -6.10 20.53 13.15
N GLY A 180 -6.47 19.41 12.50
CA GLY A 180 -7.22 18.32 13.13
C GLY A 180 -8.71 18.59 13.39
N GLY A 181 -9.18 19.83 13.24
CA GLY A 181 -10.59 20.21 13.45
C GLY A 181 -11.55 19.61 12.41
N GLU A 182 -12.85 19.60 12.67
CA GLU A 182 -13.83 19.02 11.73
C GLU A 182 -13.92 19.82 10.41
N VAL A 183 -13.89 19.11 9.29
CA VAL A 183 -14.15 19.68 7.96
C VAL A 183 -15.65 19.87 7.79
N PRO A 184 -16.13 21.11 7.51
CA PRO A 184 -17.55 21.39 7.36
C PRO A 184 -18.23 20.49 6.32
N LYS A 185 -19.49 20.11 6.57
CA LYS A 185 -20.30 19.28 5.64
C LYS A 185 -20.24 19.74 4.17
N PRO A 186 -20.41 21.04 3.85
CA PRO A 186 -20.32 21.54 2.48
C PRO A 186 -18.94 21.35 1.83
N MET A 187 -17.90 21.26 2.66
CA MET A 187 -16.50 21.14 2.27
C MET A 187 -15.98 19.71 2.39
N ARG A 188 -16.81 18.68 2.58
CA ARG A 188 -16.35 17.28 2.76
C ARG A 188 -15.56 16.68 1.60
N ARG A 189 -15.54 17.33 0.42
CA ARG A 189 -14.63 16.98 -0.68
C ARG A 189 -13.20 17.51 -0.48
N SER A 190 -13.04 18.51 0.38
CA SER A 190 -11.77 19.05 0.86
C SER A 190 -11.26 18.22 2.05
N VAL A 191 -9.95 18.23 2.25
CA VAL A 191 -9.30 17.70 3.45
C VAL A 191 -8.92 18.80 4.44
N LEU A 192 -9.26 20.05 4.12
CA LEU A 192 -8.95 21.25 4.88
C LEU A 192 -10.25 21.97 5.24
N CYS A 193 -10.35 22.45 6.48
CA CYS A 193 -11.58 23.05 7.01
C CYS A 193 -11.79 24.52 6.61
N SER A 194 -10.77 25.20 6.09
CA SER A 194 -10.83 26.61 5.70
C SER A 194 -9.73 26.99 4.71
N PRO A 195 -9.87 28.10 3.96
CA PRO A 195 -8.79 28.66 3.14
C PRO A 195 -7.53 29.01 3.93
N ALA A 196 -7.67 29.44 5.19
CA ALA A 196 -6.53 29.71 6.06
C ALA A 196 -5.74 28.43 6.38
N CYS A 197 -6.44 27.32 6.66
CA CYS A 197 -5.78 26.02 6.83
C CYS A 197 -5.14 25.52 5.53
N ASP A 198 -5.73 25.79 4.36
CA ASP A 198 -5.11 25.46 3.08
C ASP A 198 -3.80 26.22 2.87
N ALA A 199 -3.82 27.55 3.02
CA ALA A 199 -2.62 28.37 2.91
C ALA A 199 -1.50 27.94 3.87
N ALA A 200 -1.86 27.67 5.14
CA ALA A 200 -0.90 27.19 6.13
C ALA A 200 -0.38 25.78 5.81
N HIS A 201 -1.22 24.90 5.28
CA HIS A 201 -0.80 23.58 4.83
C HIS A 201 0.17 23.66 3.66
N GLN A 202 -0.10 24.48 2.64
CA GLN A 202 0.81 24.67 1.51
C GLN A 202 2.16 25.23 1.96
N LEU A 203 2.16 26.17 2.91
CA LEU A 203 3.40 26.68 3.50
C LEU A 203 4.19 25.58 4.21
N GLU A 204 3.54 24.73 5.01
CA GLU A 204 4.20 23.59 5.66
C GLU A 204 4.74 22.56 4.65
N VAL A 205 4.04 22.33 3.54
CA VAL A 205 4.54 21.47 2.45
C VAL A 205 5.81 22.06 1.83
N ALA A 206 5.82 23.37 1.56
CA ALA A 206 6.98 24.06 1.02
C ALA A 206 8.17 24.02 1.99
N GLN A 207 7.94 24.28 3.28
CA GLN A 207 8.99 24.20 4.30
C GLN A 207 9.56 22.79 4.45
N ARG A 208 8.73 21.75 4.41
CA ARG A 208 9.21 20.35 4.38
C ARG A 208 10.08 20.07 3.15
N ARG A 209 9.74 20.66 2.00
CA ARG A 209 10.57 20.53 0.78
C ARG A 209 11.95 21.14 0.99
N GLU A 210 12.02 22.37 1.51
CA GLU A 210 13.29 23.02 1.83
C GLU A 210 14.14 22.20 2.82
N ARG A 211 13.50 21.63 3.86
CA ARG A 211 14.18 20.75 4.82
C ARG A 211 14.73 19.48 4.16
N ARG A 212 13.97 18.84 3.27
CA ARG A 212 14.44 17.67 2.50
C ARG A 212 15.65 18.02 1.64
N ASP A 213 15.57 19.12 0.90
CA ASP A 213 16.66 19.56 0.03
C ASP A 213 17.94 19.85 0.83
N ALA A 214 17.79 20.47 2.01
CA ALA A 214 18.90 20.71 2.92
C ALA A 214 19.53 19.42 3.46
N VAL A 215 18.70 18.42 3.84
CA VAL A 215 19.17 17.11 4.28
C VAL A 215 19.96 16.38 3.19
N LEU A 216 19.45 16.37 1.95
CA LEU A 216 20.13 15.77 0.81
C LEU A 216 21.43 16.51 0.46
N ALA A 217 21.43 17.84 0.53
CA ALA A 217 22.65 18.63 0.31
C ALA A 217 23.71 18.34 1.39
N ALA A 218 23.31 18.26 2.66
CA ALA A 218 24.21 17.91 3.75
C ALA A 218 24.80 16.50 3.59
N HIS A 219 23.98 15.53 3.18
CA HIS A 219 24.44 14.16 2.89
C HIS A 219 25.50 14.14 1.77
N ARG A 220 25.24 14.81 0.64
CA ARG A 220 26.20 14.92 -0.47
C ARG A 220 27.51 15.57 -0.04
N LEU A 221 27.45 16.63 0.78
CA LEU A 221 28.65 17.28 1.32
C LEU A 221 29.43 16.35 2.24
N ALA A 222 28.77 15.58 3.10
CA ALA A 222 29.44 14.62 3.98
C ALA A 222 30.17 13.54 3.19
N LYS A 223 29.57 13.01 2.11
CA LYS A 223 30.20 12.02 1.21
C LYS A 223 31.47 12.57 0.57
N LEU A 224 31.42 13.78 0.01
CA LEU A 224 32.61 14.43 -0.57
C LEU A 224 33.76 14.60 0.41
N HIS A 225 33.48 14.74 1.70
CA HIS A 225 34.54 14.82 2.73
C HIS A 225 35.14 13.45 3.06
N VAL A 226 34.36 12.37 2.98
CA VAL A 226 34.86 11.00 3.21
C VAL A 226 35.74 10.56 2.05
N ASP A 227 35.35 10.84 0.81
CA ASP A 227 36.11 10.44 -0.38
C ASP A 227 37.40 11.26 -0.61
N ALA A 228 37.54 12.39 0.09
CA ALA A 228 38.71 13.27 0.01
C ALA A 228 39.82 12.95 1.04
N VAL A 229 39.59 11.97 1.93
CA VAL A 229 40.50 11.55 3.01
C VAL A 229 41.10 10.18 2.69
#